data_AF-A0AAJ7CGT7-F1
#
_entry.id   AF-A0AAJ7CGT7-F1
#
_cell.length_a   1.000
_cell.length_b   1.000
_cell.length_c   1.000
_cell.angle_alpha   90.00
_cell.angle_beta   90.00
_cell.angle_gamma   90.00
#
_symmetry.space_group_name_H-M   'P 1'
#
loop_
_entity.id
_entity.type
_entity.pdbx_description
1 polymer ?
#
loop_
_entity_poly.entity_id
_entity_poly.type
_entity_poly.pdbx_seq_one_letter_code
_entity_poly.pdbx_strand_id
1 'polypeptide(L)'
;LQVMGKTLNVLLKNLQSFVDNCYDTIALFLCLHLVMRYQLTCHKRAVPALDKYWDNLTSVIWPRFEYVFQLNIQSIRDCDPLKFNKEMGPHYITRRYAEFSAAMIAIVEGFPCEGATQLIAELREAVQCFLLRMAAIFPQRTQQLVFLINNYDLILGVLMERTRDNSKEAESFREQLNTRSSEYVEEVLSPHFGGVIQLVKESEAFLEKGQVEDLKRQEGKALALVQSFTNNWKRSLEEISAEILRSFPSLVLGAALVQRSMTQLVQYYHRLHKILPASARAQLTNIHHIMVEIKKYKINY
;
A
#
# COMPACT_ATOMS: atom_id res chain seq x y z
N LEU A 1 -45.65 -25.47 -9.61
CA LEU A 1 -44.78 -26.07 -8.56
C LEU A 1 -45.54 -26.73 -7.38
N GLN A 2 -46.82 -27.13 -7.54
CA GLN A 2 -47.62 -27.65 -6.41
C GLN A 2 -47.05 -28.92 -5.75
N VAL A 3 -46.35 -29.77 -6.51
CA VAL A 3 -45.76 -31.03 -5.99
C VAL A 3 -44.51 -30.77 -5.14
N MET A 4 -43.62 -29.86 -5.57
CA MET A 4 -42.32 -29.62 -4.90
C MET A 4 -42.36 -28.51 -3.84
N GLY A 5 -43.45 -27.77 -3.73
CA GLY A 5 -43.54 -26.58 -2.86
C GLY A 5 -43.25 -26.88 -1.37
N LYS A 6 -43.72 -28.01 -0.84
CA LYS A 6 -43.44 -28.41 0.55
C LYS A 6 -41.94 -28.65 0.77
N THR A 7 -41.29 -29.36 -0.16
CA THR A 7 -39.85 -29.64 -0.10
C THR A 7 -39.03 -28.35 -0.18
N LEU A 8 -39.34 -27.46 -1.13
CA LEU A 8 -38.65 -26.18 -1.28
C LEU A 8 -38.79 -25.31 -0.01
N ASN A 9 -39.97 -25.31 0.61
CA ASN A 9 -40.17 -24.59 1.87
C ASN A 9 -39.35 -25.17 3.03
N VAL A 10 -39.19 -26.50 3.11
CA VAL A 10 -38.33 -27.14 4.12
C VAL A 10 -36.87 -26.74 3.90
N LEU A 11 -36.39 -26.77 2.66
CA LEU A 11 -35.03 -26.35 2.32
C LEU A 11 -34.77 -24.88 2.66
N LEU A 12 -35.72 -23.99 2.35
CA LEU A 12 -35.64 -22.57 2.69
C LEU A 12 -35.56 -22.35 4.20
N LYS A 13 -36.42 -23.02 4.99
CA LYS A 13 -36.38 -22.93 6.45
C LYS A 13 -35.06 -23.45 7.04
N ASN A 14 -34.54 -24.53 6.46
CA ASN A 14 -33.25 -25.08 6.89
C ASN A 14 -32.11 -24.08 6.62
N LEU A 15 -32.06 -23.49 5.42
CA LEU A 15 -31.10 -22.45 5.09
C LEU A 15 -31.19 -21.28 6.07
N GLN A 16 -32.39 -20.76 6.34
CA GLN A 16 -32.59 -19.66 7.29
C GLN A 16 -31.95 -19.97 8.64
N SER A 17 -32.17 -21.17 9.18
CA SER A 17 -31.64 -21.58 10.49
C SER A 17 -30.11 -21.56 10.57
N PHE A 18 -29.42 -21.87 9.46
CA PHE A 18 -27.95 -21.78 9.39
C PHE A 18 -27.48 -20.34 9.20
N VAL A 19 -28.20 -19.56 8.39
CA VAL A 19 -27.82 -18.18 8.07
C VAL A 19 -27.95 -17.27 9.28
N ASP A 20 -29.03 -17.38 10.07
CA ASP A 20 -29.36 -16.45 11.16
C ASP A 20 -28.22 -16.22 12.16
N ASN A 21 -27.43 -17.27 12.45
CA ASN A 21 -26.32 -17.21 13.41
C ASN A 21 -24.95 -17.37 12.77
N CYS A 22 -24.85 -17.33 11.44
CA CYS A 22 -23.56 -17.42 10.75
C CYS A 22 -22.82 -16.07 10.81
N TYR A 23 -21.54 -16.11 11.19
CA TYR A 23 -20.62 -14.96 11.16
C TYR A 23 -19.48 -15.15 10.15
N ASP A 24 -19.48 -16.26 9.40
CA ASP A 24 -18.52 -16.50 8.34
C ASP A 24 -19.00 -15.77 7.07
N THR A 25 -18.46 -14.57 6.88
CA THR A 25 -18.79 -13.72 5.74
C THR A 25 -18.41 -14.36 4.40
N ILE A 26 -17.32 -15.13 4.35
CA ILE A 26 -16.86 -15.80 3.13
C ILE A 26 -17.81 -16.94 2.79
N ALA A 27 -18.18 -17.77 3.76
CA ALA A 27 -19.12 -18.87 3.56
C ALA A 27 -20.50 -18.35 3.10
N LEU A 28 -21.02 -17.30 3.74
CA LEU A 28 -22.26 -16.66 3.31
C LEU A 28 -22.19 -16.16 1.87
N PHE A 29 -21.07 -15.54 1.50
CA PHE A 29 -20.88 -15.05 0.13
C PHE A 29 -20.73 -16.17 -0.89
N LEU A 30 -20.05 -17.27 -0.56
CA LEU A 30 -19.99 -18.47 -1.39
C LEU A 30 -21.38 -19.08 -1.61
N CYS A 31 -22.21 -19.16 -0.56
CA CYS A 31 -23.59 -19.62 -0.67
C CYS A 31 -24.40 -18.73 -1.60
N LEU A 32 -24.28 -17.40 -1.47
CA LEU A 32 -24.93 -16.45 -2.35
C LEU A 32 -24.49 -16.64 -3.82
N HIS A 33 -23.18 -16.79 -4.07
CA HIS A 33 -22.65 -17.03 -5.40
C HIS A 33 -23.15 -18.34 -6.02
N LEU A 34 -23.31 -19.40 -5.22
CA LEU A 34 -23.92 -20.64 -5.68
C LEU A 34 -25.37 -20.42 -6.10
N VAL A 35 -26.17 -19.72 -5.29
CA VAL A 35 -27.56 -19.37 -5.61
C VAL A 35 -27.64 -18.62 -6.94
N MET A 36 -26.83 -17.57 -7.12
CA MET A 36 -26.81 -16.77 -8.36
C MET A 36 -26.43 -17.61 -9.59
N ARG A 37 -25.46 -18.53 -9.46
CA ARG A 37 -25.06 -19.41 -10.56
C ARG A 37 -26.13 -20.43 -10.92
N TYR A 38 -26.81 -21.00 -9.94
CA TYR A 38 -27.91 -21.93 -10.20
C TYR A 38 -29.13 -21.22 -10.78
N GLN A 39 -29.44 -20.00 -10.34
CA GLN A 39 -30.47 -19.16 -10.92
C GLN A 39 -30.18 -18.88 -12.41
N LEU A 40 -28.96 -18.43 -12.74
CA LEU A 40 -28.53 -18.22 -14.12
C LEU A 40 -28.65 -19.50 -14.97
N THR A 41 -28.31 -20.65 -14.39
CA THR A 41 -28.43 -21.95 -15.07
C THR A 41 -29.90 -22.32 -15.34
N CYS A 42 -30.80 -22.04 -14.40
CA CYS A 42 -32.24 -22.25 -14.58
C CYS A 42 -32.79 -21.38 -15.71
N HIS A 43 -32.39 -20.10 -15.76
CA HIS A 43 -32.77 -19.20 -16.86
C HIS A 43 -32.27 -19.72 -18.22
N LYS A 44 -30.99 -20.14 -18.32
CA LYS A 44 -30.43 -20.74 -19.55
C LYS A 44 -31.16 -22.00 -20.00
N ARG A 45 -31.74 -22.75 -19.06
CA ARG A 45 -32.51 -23.99 -19.32
C ARG A 45 -34.01 -23.75 -19.47
N ALA A 46 -34.46 -22.49 -19.47
CA ALA A 46 -35.87 -22.10 -19.55
C ALA A 46 -36.73 -22.77 -18.45
N VAL A 47 -36.26 -22.76 -17.20
CA VAL A 47 -36.98 -23.26 -16.02
C VAL A 47 -37.43 -22.11 -15.11
N PRO A 48 -38.39 -21.25 -15.55
CA PRO A 48 -38.77 -20.04 -14.81
C PRO A 48 -39.56 -20.33 -13.53
N ALA A 49 -40.06 -21.57 -13.36
CA ALA A 49 -40.84 -21.94 -12.20
C ALA A 49 -40.07 -21.72 -10.88
N LEU A 50 -38.73 -21.84 -10.89
CA LEU A 50 -37.88 -21.72 -9.71
C LEU A 50 -37.40 -20.29 -9.42
N ASP A 51 -37.73 -19.30 -10.24
CA ASP A 51 -37.20 -17.93 -10.10
C ASP A 51 -37.48 -17.37 -8.70
N LYS A 52 -38.74 -17.45 -8.25
CA LYS A 52 -39.15 -17.01 -6.91
C LYS A 52 -38.42 -17.77 -5.78
N TYR A 53 -38.06 -19.03 -5.99
CA TYR A 53 -37.30 -19.79 -5.00
C TYR A 53 -35.88 -19.25 -4.86
N TRP A 54 -35.19 -19.00 -5.98
CA TRP A 54 -33.84 -18.43 -5.97
C TRP A 54 -33.83 -17.01 -5.39
N ASP A 55 -34.81 -16.18 -5.75
CA ASP A 55 -34.97 -14.83 -5.18
C ASP A 55 -35.17 -14.87 -3.65
N ASN A 56 -35.94 -15.84 -3.16
CA ASN A 56 -36.12 -16.04 -1.73
C ASN A 56 -34.80 -16.45 -1.05
N LEU A 57 -34.01 -17.37 -1.62
CA LEU A 57 -32.72 -17.75 -1.02
C LEU A 57 -31.76 -16.55 -0.96
N THR A 58 -31.70 -15.74 -2.03
CA THR A 58 -30.93 -14.49 -2.05
C THR A 58 -31.40 -13.53 -0.95
N SER A 59 -32.71 -13.36 -0.79
CA SER A 59 -33.31 -12.48 0.23
C SER A 59 -33.06 -12.96 1.67
N VAL A 60 -32.75 -14.24 1.86
CA VAL A 60 -32.33 -14.79 3.16
C VAL A 60 -30.85 -14.56 3.42
N ILE A 61 -29.99 -14.84 2.44
CA ILE A 61 -28.53 -14.81 2.62
C ILE A 61 -28.00 -13.37 2.62
N TRP A 62 -28.47 -12.53 1.69
CA TRP A 62 -27.91 -11.20 1.47
C TRP A 62 -27.95 -10.29 2.72
N PRO A 63 -29.09 -10.11 3.42
CA PRO A 63 -29.13 -9.21 4.57
C PRO A 63 -28.18 -9.64 5.69
N ARG A 64 -28.02 -10.96 5.87
CA ARG A 64 -27.07 -11.48 6.86
C ARG A 64 -25.63 -11.24 6.45
N PHE A 65 -25.29 -11.52 5.18
CA PHE A 65 -23.97 -11.25 4.63
C PHE A 65 -23.58 -9.77 4.82
N GLU A 66 -24.46 -8.86 4.42
CA GLU A 66 -24.26 -7.42 4.54
C GLU A 66 -24.06 -7.01 6.00
N TYR A 67 -24.92 -7.47 6.90
CA TYR A 67 -24.82 -7.21 8.33
C TYR A 67 -23.47 -7.65 8.92
N VAL A 68 -23.05 -8.89 8.67
CA VAL A 68 -21.78 -9.42 9.21
C VAL A 68 -20.59 -8.68 8.60
N PHE A 69 -20.64 -8.33 7.31
CA PHE A 69 -19.60 -7.56 6.67
C PHE A 69 -19.48 -6.16 7.29
N GLN A 70 -20.61 -5.48 7.52
CA GLN A 70 -20.65 -4.19 8.21
C GLN A 70 -20.09 -4.27 9.64
N LEU A 71 -20.35 -5.36 10.37
CA LEU A 71 -19.71 -5.58 11.68
C LEU A 71 -18.19 -5.65 11.57
N ASN A 72 -17.65 -6.32 10.54
CA ASN A 72 -16.21 -6.36 10.31
C ASN A 72 -15.65 -4.95 10.04
N ILE A 73 -16.30 -4.16 9.19
CA ILE A 73 -15.91 -2.76 8.93
C ILE A 73 -15.92 -1.95 10.22
N GLN A 74 -17.00 -2.05 11.00
CA GLN A 74 -17.17 -1.31 12.23
C GLN A 74 -16.11 -1.70 13.27
N SER A 75 -15.77 -2.99 13.38
CA SER A 75 -14.71 -3.47 14.27
C SER A 75 -13.35 -2.82 14.01
N ILE A 76 -13.04 -2.51 12.74
CA ILE A 76 -11.81 -1.81 12.36
C ILE A 76 -11.89 -0.32 12.67
N ARG A 77 -13.05 0.31 12.45
CA ARG A 77 -13.27 1.73 12.78
C ARG A 77 -13.14 1.97 14.30
N ASP A 78 -13.66 1.06 15.10
CA ASP A 78 -13.67 1.13 16.56
C ASP A 78 -12.34 0.70 17.22
N CYS A 79 -11.37 0.22 16.43
CA CYS A 79 -10.04 -0.08 16.96
C CYS A 79 -9.42 1.19 17.57
N ASP A 80 -8.89 1.03 18.79
CA ASP A 80 -8.11 2.05 19.48
C ASP A 80 -6.62 1.78 19.24
N PRO A 81 -5.92 2.63 18.45
CA PRO A 81 -4.52 2.47 18.14
C PRO A 81 -3.61 2.35 19.37
N LEU A 82 -3.99 2.99 20.49
CA LEU A 82 -3.19 3.02 21.72
C LEU A 82 -3.17 1.68 22.47
N LYS A 83 -4.10 0.78 22.16
CA LYS A 83 -4.19 -0.55 22.80
C LYS A 83 -3.27 -1.59 22.17
N PHE A 84 -2.58 -1.25 21.08
CA PHE A 84 -1.72 -2.17 20.35
C PHE A 84 -0.24 -1.96 20.65
N ASN A 85 0.55 -3.00 20.38
CA ASN A 85 2.01 -2.91 20.48
C ASN A 85 2.55 -1.90 19.46
N LYS A 86 3.53 -1.11 19.90
CA LYS A 86 4.16 -0.05 19.09
C LYS A 86 5.30 -0.62 18.26
N GLU A 87 4.98 -1.51 17.35
CA GLU A 87 5.94 -2.13 16.43
C GLU A 87 5.76 -1.56 15.02
N MET A 88 6.86 -1.32 14.31
CA MET A 88 6.85 -0.78 12.94
C MET A 88 6.68 -1.87 11.87
N GLY A 89 6.64 -3.14 12.27
CA GLY A 89 6.41 -4.27 11.37
C GLY A 89 4.96 -4.35 10.89
N PRO A 90 4.65 -5.29 9.99
CA PRO A 90 3.29 -5.52 9.54
C PRO A 90 2.37 -5.92 10.70
N HIS A 91 1.25 -5.21 10.83
CA HIS A 91 0.27 -5.45 11.88
C HIS A 91 -0.60 -6.69 11.57
N TYR A 92 -1.04 -7.42 12.59
CA TYR A 92 -1.84 -8.65 12.35
C TYR A 92 -3.20 -8.36 11.67
N ILE A 93 -3.82 -7.21 11.96
CA ILE A 93 -5.07 -6.77 11.30
C ILE A 93 -4.85 -6.59 9.80
N THR A 94 -3.69 -6.05 9.40
CA THR A 94 -3.29 -5.88 8.01
C THR A 94 -3.28 -7.22 7.27
N ARG A 95 -2.70 -8.27 7.89
CA ARG A 95 -2.69 -9.61 7.31
C ARG A 95 -4.10 -10.18 7.18
N ARG A 96 -4.92 -10.08 8.23
CA ARG A 96 -6.31 -10.55 8.22
C ARG A 96 -7.14 -9.86 7.14
N TYR A 97 -7.00 -8.54 7.02
CA TYR A 97 -7.63 -7.76 5.96
C TYR A 97 -7.19 -8.25 4.58
N ALA A 98 -5.88 -8.40 4.35
CA ALA A 98 -5.36 -8.79 3.05
C ALA A 98 -5.86 -10.18 2.63
N GLU A 99 -5.84 -11.16 3.54
CA GLU A 99 -6.31 -12.52 3.29
C GLU A 99 -7.83 -12.55 3.05
N PHE A 100 -8.60 -11.80 3.84
CA PHE A 100 -10.05 -11.67 3.69
C PHE A 100 -10.43 -11.00 2.36
N SER A 101 -9.85 -9.84 2.05
CA SER A 101 -10.12 -9.11 0.82
C SER A 101 -9.70 -9.91 -0.41
N ALA A 102 -8.56 -10.62 -0.38
CA ALA A 102 -8.15 -11.50 -1.46
C ALA A 102 -9.22 -12.57 -1.76
N ALA A 103 -9.75 -13.22 -0.72
CA ALA A 103 -10.81 -14.22 -0.88
C ALA A 103 -12.10 -13.61 -1.44
N MET A 104 -12.52 -12.45 -0.93
CA MET A 104 -13.72 -11.76 -1.41
C MET A 104 -13.60 -11.33 -2.87
N ILE A 105 -12.48 -10.72 -3.26
CA ILE A 105 -12.20 -10.29 -4.65
C ILE A 105 -12.23 -11.49 -5.59
N ALA A 106 -11.56 -12.59 -5.22
CA ALA A 106 -11.54 -13.81 -6.04
C ALA A 106 -12.95 -14.38 -6.29
N ILE A 107 -13.85 -14.27 -5.31
CA ILE A 107 -15.24 -14.71 -5.45
C ILE A 107 -16.03 -13.73 -6.34
N VAL A 108 -15.91 -12.41 -6.11
CA VAL A 108 -16.58 -11.35 -6.89
C VAL A 108 -16.23 -11.43 -8.38
N GLU A 109 -14.96 -11.69 -8.73
CA GLU A 109 -14.54 -11.84 -10.13
C GLU A 109 -15.34 -12.92 -10.88
N GLY A 110 -15.78 -13.97 -10.17
CA GLY A 110 -16.54 -15.07 -10.73
C GLY A 110 -18.04 -14.78 -10.96
N PHE A 111 -18.58 -13.72 -10.34
CA PHE A 111 -19.94 -13.22 -10.54
C PHE A 111 -20.07 -11.79 -9.95
N PRO A 112 -20.09 -10.72 -10.76
CA PRO A 112 -20.12 -9.36 -10.23
C PRO A 112 -21.33 -9.08 -9.33
N CYS A 113 -21.08 -8.48 -8.17
CA CYS A 113 -22.09 -8.06 -7.21
C CYS A 113 -21.76 -6.64 -6.71
N GLU A 114 -22.61 -5.67 -7.05
CA GLU A 114 -22.35 -4.25 -6.76
C GLU A 114 -22.29 -3.96 -5.26
N GLY A 115 -23.25 -4.48 -4.48
CA GLY A 115 -23.26 -4.29 -3.03
C GLY A 115 -22.01 -4.87 -2.34
N ALA A 116 -21.52 -6.03 -2.80
CA ALA A 116 -20.30 -6.62 -2.25
C ALA A 116 -19.07 -5.78 -2.62
N THR A 117 -19.04 -5.23 -3.83
CA THR A 117 -17.98 -4.33 -4.29
C THR A 117 -17.94 -3.05 -3.44
N GLN A 118 -19.11 -2.49 -3.10
CA GLN A 118 -19.20 -1.32 -2.22
C GLN A 118 -18.69 -1.63 -0.80
N LEU A 119 -19.12 -2.76 -0.22
CA LEU A 119 -18.66 -3.20 1.11
C LEU A 119 -17.14 -3.40 1.15
N ILE A 120 -16.54 -3.99 0.10
CA ILE A 120 -15.08 -4.15 -0.01
C ILE A 120 -14.38 -2.78 -0.05
N ALA A 121 -14.93 -1.82 -0.79
CA ALA A 121 -14.39 -0.46 -0.85
C ALA A 121 -14.46 0.25 0.51
N GLU A 122 -15.57 0.13 1.23
CA GLU A 122 -15.73 0.70 2.58
C GLU A 122 -14.76 0.06 3.60
N LEU A 123 -14.53 -1.25 3.49
CA LEU A 123 -13.53 -1.95 4.31
C LEU A 123 -12.11 -1.46 4.03
N ARG A 124 -11.77 -1.26 2.75
CA ARG A 124 -10.47 -0.68 2.36
C ARG A 124 -10.28 0.68 3.00
N GLU A 125 -11.27 1.56 2.93
CA GLU A 125 -11.20 2.89 3.54
C GLU A 125 -11.04 2.83 5.06
N ALA A 126 -11.80 1.96 5.74
CA ALA A 126 -11.68 1.75 7.17
C ALA A 126 -10.26 1.30 7.57
N VAL A 127 -9.67 0.36 6.82
CA VAL A 127 -8.30 -0.12 7.06
C VAL A 127 -7.26 0.95 6.78
N GLN A 128 -7.41 1.73 5.70
CA GLN A 128 -6.48 2.82 5.41
C GLN A 128 -6.50 3.88 6.51
N CYS A 129 -7.69 4.26 7.00
CA CYS A 129 -7.83 5.17 8.14
C CYS A 129 -7.21 4.60 9.41
N PHE A 130 -7.45 3.31 9.70
CA PHE A 130 -6.84 2.62 10.84
C PHE A 130 -5.30 2.64 10.77
N LEU A 131 -4.72 2.32 9.61
CA LEU A 131 -3.26 2.33 9.42
C LEU A 131 -2.66 3.71 9.60
N LEU A 132 -3.33 4.77 9.11
CA LEU A 132 -2.89 6.14 9.33
C LEU A 132 -2.95 6.54 10.81
N ARG A 133 -4.01 6.15 11.52
CA ARG A 133 -4.14 6.39 12.97
C ARG A 133 -3.06 5.64 13.77
N MET A 134 -2.74 4.40 13.38
CA MET A 134 -1.64 3.62 13.97
C MET A 134 -0.29 4.28 13.69
N ALA A 135 -0.06 4.72 12.46
CA ALA A 135 1.17 5.43 12.10
C ALA A 135 1.36 6.69 12.94
N ALA A 136 0.29 7.46 13.18
CA ALA A 136 0.32 8.70 13.96
C ALA A 136 0.75 8.51 15.44
N ILE A 137 0.77 7.28 15.97
CA ILE A 137 1.32 7.00 17.31
C ILE A 137 2.84 7.22 17.35
N PHE A 138 3.53 6.98 16.23
CA PHE A 138 4.98 7.10 16.17
C PHE A 138 5.39 8.59 16.12
N PRO A 139 6.32 9.02 16.97
CA PRO A 139 6.69 10.43 17.07
C PRO A 139 7.49 10.93 15.86
N GLN A 140 8.32 10.06 15.26
CA GLN A 140 9.19 10.42 14.14
C GLN A 140 8.53 10.10 12.81
N ARG A 141 8.55 11.05 11.86
CA ARG A 141 7.95 10.85 10.53
C ARG A 141 8.51 9.62 9.82
N THR A 142 9.81 9.37 9.93
CA THR A 142 10.47 8.17 9.42
C THR A 142 9.82 6.88 9.93
N GLN A 143 9.55 6.79 11.23
CA GLN A 143 8.90 5.62 11.84
C GLN A 143 7.46 5.43 11.35
N GLN A 144 6.71 6.53 11.20
CA GLN A 144 5.37 6.50 10.62
C GLN A 144 5.39 5.91 9.21
N LEU A 145 6.36 6.34 8.39
CA LEU A 145 6.53 5.87 7.02
C LEU A 145 6.96 4.40 6.96
N VAL A 146 7.90 3.97 7.80
CA VAL A 146 8.31 2.55 7.89
C VAL A 146 7.11 1.67 8.20
N PHE A 147 6.29 2.04 9.19
CA PHE A 147 5.07 1.30 9.53
C PHE A 147 4.11 1.20 8.34
N LEU A 148 3.80 2.32 7.69
CA LEU A 148 2.87 2.33 6.55
C LEU A 148 3.39 1.48 5.39
N ILE A 149 4.66 1.63 5.02
CA ILE A 149 5.28 0.89 3.91
C ILE A 149 5.26 -0.62 4.19
N ASN A 150 5.68 -1.05 5.39
CA ASN A 150 5.66 -2.47 5.78
C ASN A 150 4.25 -3.08 5.69
N ASN A 151 3.23 -2.31 6.10
CA ASN A 151 1.84 -2.78 6.05
C ASN A 151 1.30 -2.82 4.63
N TYR A 152 1.58 -1.82 3.80
CA TYR A 152 1.13 -1.80 2.40
C TYR A 152 1.83 -2.88 1.56
N ASP A 153 3.13 -3.12 1.78
CA ASP A 153 3.87 -4.20 1.14
C ASP A 153 3.27 -5.57 1.45
N LEU A 154 2.92 -5.84 2.72
CA LEU A 154 2.23 -7.07 3.11
C LEU A 154 0.89 -7.23 2.39
N ILE A 155 0.06 -6.18 2.37
CA ILE A 155 -1.25 -6.22 1.70
C ILE A 155 -1.06 -6.56 0.22
N LEU A 156 -0.16 -5.87 -0.46
CA LEU A 156 0.12 -6.09 -1.87
C LEU A 156 0.66 -7.50 -2.13
N GLY A 157 1.59 -7.99 -1.31
CA GLY A 157 2.12 -9.34 -1.43
C GLY A 157 1.02 -10.39 -1.42
N VAL A 158 0.09 -10.31 -0.47
CA VAL A 158 -1.04 -11.25 -0.38
C VAL A 158 -2.04 -11.08 -1.53
N LEU A 159 -2.37 -9.84 -1.91
CA LEU A 159 -3.31 -9.58 -3.00
C LEU A 159 -2.75 -10.04 -4.35
N MET A 160 -1.48 -9.77 -4.64
CA MET A 160 -0.84 -10.14 -5.91
C MET A 160 -0.63 -11.65 -6.05
N GLU A 161 -0.44 -12.38 -4.94
CA GLU A 161 -0.36 -13.85 -4.98
C GLU A 161 -1.70 -14.51 -5.30
N ARG A 162 -2.82 -13.87 -4.93
CA ARG A 162 -4.15 -14.52 -4.88
C ARG A 162 -5.20 -13.92 -5.81
N THR A 163 -4.94 -12.75 -6.38
CA THR A 163 -5.83 -12.05 -7.30
C THR A 163 -5.09 -11.67 -8.57
N ARG A 164 -5.82 -11.32 -9.63
CA ARG A 164 -5.18 -10.81 -10.86
C ARG A 164 -4.58 -9.43 -10.57
N ASP A 165 -3.47 -9.09 -11.23
CA ASP A 165 -2.64 -7.89 -10.96
C ASP A 165 -3.33 -6.51 -11.03
N ASN A 166 -4.62 -6.46 -11.40
CA ASN A 166 -5.38 -5.26 -11.76
C ASN A 166 -6.64 -5.04 -10.88
N SER A 167 -6.74 -5.62 -9.68
CA SER A 167 -7.83 -5.27 -8.77
C SER A 167 -7.71 -3.82 -8.28
N LYS A 168 -8.84 -3.13 -8.09
CA LYS A 168 -8.87 -1.75 -7.57
C LYS A 168 -8.21 -1.64 -6.20
N GLU A 169 -8.30 -2.69 -5.40
CA GLU A 169 -7.66 -2.81 -4.10
C GLU A 169 -6.14 -2.85 -4.24
N ALA A 170 -5.60 -3.68 -5.12
CA ALA A 170 -4.17 -3.74 -5.37
C ALA A 170 -3.63 -2.42 -5.94
N GLU A 171 -4.34 -1.78 -6.87
CA GLU A 171 -3.94 -0.48 -7.43
C GLU A 171 -3.87 0.61 -6.35
N SER A 172 -4.89 0.71 -5.49
CA SER A 172 -4.95 1.70 -4.41
C SER A 172 -3.78 1.55 -3.43
N PHE A 173 -3.46 0.33 -2.99
CA PHE A 173 -2.32 0.12 -2.08
C PHE A 173 -0.96 0.30 -2.79
N ARG A 174 -0.87 0.02 -4.09
CA ARG A 174 0.35 0.22 -4.89
C ARG A 174 0.69 1.70 -5.00
N GLU A 175 -0.31 2.54 -5.26
CA GLU A 175 -0.14 4.00 -5.29
C GLU A 175 0.30 4.55 -3.92
N GLN A 176 -0.32 4.07 -2.84
CA GLN A 176 0.04 4.48 -1.48
C GLN A 176 1.46 4.02 -1.11
N LEU A 177 1.83 2.78 -1.41
CA LEU A 177 3.19 2.27 -1.19
C LEU A 177 4.21 3.11 -1.95
N ASN A 178 3.95 3.41 -3.24
CA ASN A 178 4.84 4.22 -4.05
C ASN A 178 5.02 5.62 -3.50
N THR A 179 3.92 6.27 -3.08
CA THR A 179 3.91 7.61 -2.51
C THR A 179 4.70 7.67 -1.19
N ARG A 180 4.40 6.76 -0.25
CA ARG A 180 5.09 6.72 1.05
C ARG A 180 6.56 6.33 0.90
N SER A 181 6.88 5.47 -0.05
CA SER A 181 8.25 5.12 -0.37
C SER A 181 9.04 6.31 -0.95
N SER A 182 8.42 7.17 -1.78
CA SER A 182 9.06 8.40 -2.25
C SER A 182 9.37 9.34 -1.08
N GLU A 183 8.39 9.51 -0.19
CA GLU A 183 8.51 10.37 0.98
C GLU A 183 9.58 9.87 1.95
N TYR A 184 9.60 8.57 2.21
CA TYR A 184 10.60 7.92 3.06
C TYR A 184 12.02 8.09 2.52
N VAL A 185 12.20 7.97 1.21
CA VAL A 185 13.51 8.18 0.57
C VAL A 185 14.04 9.60 0.82
N GLU A 186 13.18 10.63 0.71
CA GLU A 186 13.59 12.00 1.03
C GLU A 186 13.93 12.17 2.51
N GLU A 187 13.12 11.59 3.41
CA GLU A 187 13.36 11.66 4.86
C GLU A 187 14.66 10.97 5.28
N VAL A 188 15.01 9.82 4.69
CA VAL A 188 16.26 9.11 4.99
C VAL A 188 17.48 9.81 4.40
N LEU A 189 17.34 10.47 3.25
CA LEU A 189 18.44 11.24 2.66
C LEU A 189 18.71 12.54 3.42
N SER A 190 17.70 13.12 4.07
CA SER A 190 17.76 14.45 4.68
C SER A 190 18.85 14.62 5.76
N PRO A 191 19.05 13.69 6.73
CA PRO A 191 20.11 13.82 7.73
C PRO A 191 21.53 13.88 7.14
N HIS A 192 21.76 13.21 6.01
CA HIS A 192 23.07 13.11 5.39
C HIS A 192 23.31 14.16 4.30
N PHE A 193 22.27 14.45 3.51
CA PHE A 193 22.37 15.25 2.29
C PHE A 193 21.38 16.43 2.25
N GLY A 194 20.67 16.71 3.35
CA GLY A 194 19.64 17.76 3.41
C GLY A 194 20.14 19.13 3.00
N GLY A 195 21.36 19.51 3.40
CA GLY A 195 21.97 20.78 2.97
C GLY A 195 22.20 20.86 1.46
N VAL A 196 22.63 19.75 0.83
CA VAL A 196 22.81 19.66 -0.63
C VAL A 196 21.45 19.68 -1.33
N ILE A 197 20.47 18.94 -0.83
CA ILE A 197 19.11 18.89 -1.37
C ILE A 197 18.47 20.28 -1.33
N GLN A 198 18.60 21.00 -0.20
CA GLN A 198 18.09 22.34 -0.04
C GLN A 198 18.79 23.32 -0.98
N LEU A 199 20.13 23.27 -1.09
CA LEU A 199 20.89 24.10 -2.03
C LEU A 199 20.40 23.93 -3.47
N VAL A 200 20.18 22.68 -3.90
CA VAL A 200 19.67 22.37 -5.24
C VAL A 200 18.28 22.99 -5.46
N LYS A 201 17.35 22.77 -4.52
CA LYS A 201 15.98 23.29 -4.59
C LYS A 201 15.94 24.83 -4.60
N GLU A 202 16.74 25.48 -3.74
CA GLU A 202 16.85 26.94 -3.68
C GLU A 202 17.46 27.53 -4.96
N SER A 203 18.56 26.95 -5.43
CA SER A 203 19.28 27.44 -6.62
C SER A 203 18.44 27.33 -7.88
N GLU A 204 17.71 26.23 -8.07
CA GLU A 204 16.80 26.07 -9.20
C GLU A 204 15.65 27.09 -9.14
N ALA A 205 15.08 27.34 -7.97
CA ALA A 205 14.04 28.37 -7.81
C ALA A 205 14.56 29.79 -8.12
N PHE A 206 15.82 30.10 -7.78
CA PHE A 206 16.44 31.37 -8.17
C PHE A 206 16.70 31.48 -9.67
N LEU A 207 17.12 30.38 -10.31
CA LEU A 207 17.30 30.32 -11.77
C LEU A 207 15.97 30.54 -12.51
N GLU A 208 14.89 29.91 -12.05
CA GLU A 208 13.55 30.10 -12.62
C GLU A 208 13.04 31.55 -12.49
N LYS A 209 13.41 32.24 -11.40
CA LYS A 209 13.04 33.64 -11.14
C LYS A 209 14.03 34.66 -11.73
N GLY A 210 15.11 34.21 -12.37
CA GLY A 210 16.16 35.09 -12.92
C GLY A 210 17.00 35.83 -11.88
N GLN A 211 17.04 35.35 -10.62
CA GLN A 211 17.73 36.00 -9.49
C GLN A 211 19.21 35.60 -9.41
N VAL A 212 20.01 36.02 -10.39
CA VAL A 212 21.43 35.61 -10.55
C VAL A 212 22.34 36.13 -9.43
N GLU A 213 22.02 37.27 -8.83
CA GLU A 213 22.79 37.84 -7.70
C GLU A 213 22.71 36.97 -6.45
N ASP A 214 21.54 36.38 -6.17
CA ASP A 214 21.34 35.53 -4.99
C ASP A 214 22.06 34.17 -5.14
N LEU A 215 22.18 33.65 -6.37
CA LEU A 215 23.01 32.48 -6.67
C LEU A 215 24.49 32.70 -6.33
N LYS A 216 25.03 33.88 -6.65
CA LYS A 216 26.42 34.24 -6.31
C LYS A 216 26.64 34.31 -4.81
N ARG A 217 25.64 34.80 -4.05
CA ARG A 217 25.70 34.84 -2.57
C ARG A 217 25.74 33.45 -1.94
N GLN A 218 25.18 32.43 -2.61
CA GLN A 218 25.19 31.05 -2.13
C GLN A 218 26.49 30.30 -2.45
N GLU A 219 27.43 30.87 -3.22
CA GLU A 219 28.65 30.17 -3.67
C GLU A 219 29.53 29.67 -2.51
N GLY A 220 29.71 30.48 -1.46
CA GLY A 220 30.47 30.06 -0.26
C GLY A 220 29.81 28.88 0.48
N LYS A 221 28.48 28.90 0.62
CA LYS A 221 27.69 27.80 1.19
C LYS A 221 27.79 26.55 0.32
N ALA A 222 27.74 26.72 -1.00
CA ALA A 222 27.85 25.63 -1.96
C ALA A 222 29.22 24.94 -1.89
N LEU A 223 30.31 25.68 -1.80
CA LEU A 223 31.66 25.13 -1.64
C LEU A 223 31.81 24.30 -0.36
N ALA A 224 31.35 24.81 0.77
CA ALA A 224 31.38 24.08 2.04
C ALA A 224 30.57 22.77 1.98
N LEU A 225 29.40 22.81 1.35
CA LEU A 225 28.55 21.62 1.16
C LEU A 225 29.19 20.60 0.22
N VAL A 226 29.84 21.04 -0.87
CA VAL A 226 30.58 20.15 -1.78
C VAL A 226 31.73 19.46 -1.06
N GLN A 227 32.50 20.20 -0.25
CA GLN A 227 33.60 19.63 0.52
C GLN A 227 33.09 18.60 1.55
N SER A 228 32.02 18.93 2.28
CA SER A 228 31.38 18.01 3.21
C SER A 228 30.86 16.75 2.51
N PHE A 229 30.22 16.91 1.35
CA PHE A 229 29.74 15.80 0.53
C PHE A 229 30.90 14.90 0.10
N THR A 230 31.97 15.46 -0.49
CA THR A 230 33.13 14.71 -0.97
C THR A 230 33.81 13.91 0.15
N ASN A 231 33.81 14.42 1.38
CA ASN A 231 34.42 13.74 2.52
C ASN A 231 33.55 12.61 3.11
N ASN A 232 32.21 12.73 3.04
CA ASN A 232 31.30 11.89 3.82
C ASN A 232 30.37 10.99 2.99
N TRP A 233 30.25 11.20 1.67
CA TRP A 233 29.24 10.54 0.84
C TRP A 233 29.26 9.01 0.98
N LYS A 234 30.44 8.38 0.94
CA LYS A 234 30.55 6.92 0.99
C LYS A 234 30.04 6.35 2.31
N ARG A 235 30.48 6.92 3.43
CA ARG A 235 30.03 6.53 4.76
C ARG A 235 28.53 6.75 4.92
N SER A 236 28.01 7.88 4.42
CA SER A 236 26.57 8.16 4.46
C SER A 236 25.75 7.15 3.65
N LEU A 237 26.26 6.68 2.49
CA LEU A 237 25.59 5.62 1.73
C LEU A 237 25.52 4.29 2.50
N GLU A 238 26.60 3.92 3.18
CA GLU A 238 26.67 2.71 4.01
C GLU A 238 25.67 2.80 5.18
N GLU A 239 25.64 3.93 5.89
CA GLU A 239 24.72 4.19 7.01
C GLU A 239 23.25 4.15 6.56
N ILE A 240 22.91 4.83 5.46
CA ILE A 240 21.56 4.81 4.86
C ILE A 240 21.15 3.39 4.48
N SER A 241 22.03 2.64 3.80
CA SER A 241 21.70 1.27 3.39
C SER A 241 21.46 0.37 4.60
N ALA A 242 22.29 0.48 5.63
CA ALA A 242 22.13 -0.32 6.85
C ALA A 242 20.82 0.04 7.59
N GLU A 243 20.47 1.32 7.66
CA GLU A 243 19.22 1.77 8.28
C GLU A 243 17.98 1.26 7.55
N ILE A 244 17.96 1.36 6.21
CA ILE A 244 16.85 0.86 5.39
C ILE A 244 16.69 -0.65 5.60
N LEU A 245 17.76 -1.43 5.42
CA LEU A 245 17.68 -2.90 5.54
C LEU A 245 17.28 -3.37 6.94
N ARG A 246 17.61 -2.61 7.99
CA ARG A 246 17.17 -2.90 9.36
C ARG A 246 15.68 -2.60 9.59
N SER A 247 15.12 -1.64 8.85
CA SER A 247 13.75 -1.14 9.06
C SER A 247 12.68 -1.94 8.31
N PHE A 248 13.05 -2.64 7.24
CA PHE A 248 12.13 -3.41 6.40
C PHE A 248 12.43 -4.90 6.48
N PRO A 249 11.54 -5.74 7.06
CA PRO A 249 11.74 -7.18 7.15
C PRO A 249 11.79 -7.90 5.79
N SER A 250 11.10 -7.34 4.78
CA SER A 250 11.12 -7.86 3.41
C SER A 250 12.42 -7.44 2.73
N LEU A 251 13.27 -8.43 2.39
CA LEU A 251 14.55 -8.19 1.72
C LEU A 251 14.35 -7.55 0.34
N VAL A 252 13.30 -7.95 -0.39
CA VAL A 252 12.97 -7.40 -1.72
C VAL A 252 12.59 -5.93 -1.60
N LEU A 253 11.70 -5.60 -0.65
CA LEU A 253 11.30 -4.22 -0.38
C LEU A 253 12.49 -3.37 0.09
N GLY A 254 13.27 -3.86 1.05
CA GLY A 254 14.45 -3.17 1.56
C GLY A 254 15.46 -2.86 0.45
N ALA A 255 15.78 -3.85 -0.39
CA ALA A 255 16.67 -3.68 -1.54
C ALA A 255 16.12 -2.65 -2.55
N ALA A 256 14.82 -2.68 -2.85
CA ALA A 256 14.18 -1.73 -3.73
C ALA A 256 14.26 -0.30 -3.18
N LEU A 257 14.04 -0.10 -1.87
CA LEU A 257 14.14 1.20 -1.21
C LEU A 257 15.58 1.74 -1.15
N VAL A 258 16.57 0.86 -0.93
CA VAL A 258 17.99 1.22 -1.05
C VAL A 258 18.25 1.73 -2.47
N GLN A 259 17.90 0.95 -3.49
CA GLN A 259 18.10 1.36 -4.89
C GLN A 259 17.38 2.67 -5.24
N ARG A 260 16.16 2.87 -4.74
CA ARG A 260 15.41 4.11 -4.92
C ARG A 260 16.11 5.30 -4.29
N SER A 261 16.64 5.14 -3.08
CA SER A 261 17.42 6.16 -2.37
C SER A 261 18.70 6.52 -3.13
N MET A 262 19.43 5.51 -3.62
CA MET A 262 20.64 5.72 -4.42
C MET A 262 20.33 6.46 -5.73
N THR A 263 19.23 6.07 -6.39
CA THR A 263 18.79 6.72 -7.64
C THR A 263 18.42 8.18 -7.40
N GLN A 264 17.67 8.47 -6.33
CA GLN A 264 17.31 9.84 -5.95
C GLN A 264 18.54 10.70 -5.64
N LEU A 265 19.53 10.15 -4.93
CA LEU A 265 20.78 10.83 -4.67
C LEU A 265 21.53 11.18 -5.96
N VAL A 266 21.59 10.25 -6.93
CA VAL A 266 22.23 10.51 -8.23
C VAL A 266 21.50 11.62 -9.00
N GLN A 267 20.18 11.67 -8.92
CA GLN A 267 19.41 12.78 -9.52
C GLN A 267 19.76 14.12 -8.87
N TYR A 268 19.84 14.19 -7.55
CA TYR A 268 20.29 15.39 -6.84
C TYR A 268 21.73 15.76 -7.18
N TYR A 269 22.63 14.78 -7.30
CA TYR A 269 24.01 15.00 -7.71
C TYR A 269 24.08 15.64 -9.12
N HIS A 270 23.32 15.12 -10.09
CA HIS A 270 23.32 15.69 -11.44
C HIS A 270 22.78 17.11 -11.48
N ARG A 271 21.73 17.39 -10.70
CA ARG A 271 21.17 18.74 -10.55
C ARG A 271 22.17 19.67 -9.87
N LEU A 272 22.82 19.23 -8.79
CA LEU A 272 23.90 19.95 -8.11
C LEU A 272 25.04 20.29 -9.08
N HIS A 273 25.50 19.32 -9.87
CA HIS A 273 26.58 19.55 -10.83
C HIS A 273 26.21 20.62 -11.88
N LYS A 274 24.94 20.74 -12.28
CA LYS A 274 24.49 21.77 -13.24
C LYS A 274 24.52 23.18 -12.64
N ILE A 275 24.19 23.33 -11.36
CA ILE A 275 24.10 24.64 -10.70
C ILE A 275 25.45 25.15 -10.17
N LEU A 276 26.42 24.25 -9.95
CA LEU A 276 27.71 24.61 -9.36
C LEU A 276 28.63 25.38 -10.33
N PRO A 277 29.33 26.43 -9.85
CA PRO A 277 30.38 27.09 -10.62
C PRO A 277 31.55 26.14 -10.89
N ALA A 278 32.37 26.46 -11.89
CA ALA A 278 33.46 25.59 -12.35
C ALA A 278 34.49 25.27 -11.22
N SER A 279 34.76 26.24 -10.36
CA SER A 279 35.62 26.12 -9.17
C SER A 279 35.13 25.04 -8.20
N ALA A 280 33.81 25.03 -7.92
CA ALA A 280 33.19 24.06 -7.02
C ALA A 280 33.02 22.68 -7.68
N ARG A 281 32.71 22.63 -8.98
CA ARG A 281 32.62 21.37 -9.74
C ARG A 281 33.92 20.57 -9.70
N ALA A 282 35.07 21.24 -9.74
CA ALA A 282 36.38 20.59 -9.69
C ALA A 282 36.65 19.87 -8.34
N GLN A 283 35.99 20.28 -7.26
CA GLN A 283 36.15 19.70 -5.92
C GLN A 283 35.12 18.59 -5.62
N LEU A 284 34.10 18.45 -6.48
CA LEU A 284 33.06 17.45 -6.32
C LEU A 284 33.60 16.07 -6.70
N THR A 285 33.30 15.07 -5.88
CA THR A 285 33.68 13.68 -6.16
C THR A 285 33.16 13.25 -7.52
N ASN A 286 34.03 12.66 -8.35
CA ASN A 286 33.65 12.18 -9.67
C ASN A 286 32.47 11.17 -9.57
N ILE A 287 31.42 11.43 -10.35
CA ILE A 287 30.22 10.60 -10.42
C ILE A 287 30.51 9.12 -10.70
N HIS A 288 31.58 8.80 -11.42
CA HIS A 288 31.97 7.41 -11.66
C HIS A 288 32.30 6.66 -10.38
N HIS A 289 32.96 7.30 -9.40
CA HIS A 289 33.23 6.66 -8.10
C HIS A 289 31.94 6.38 -7.34
N ILE A 290 31.01 7.34 -7.35
CA ILE A 290 29.70 7.21 -6.71
C ILE A 290 28.90 6.07 -7.37
N MET A 291 28.88 6.01 -8.70
CA MET A 291 28.17 4.97 -9.45
C MET A 291 28.77 3.58 -9.24
N VAL A 292 30.09 3.46 -9.12
CA VAL A 292 30.76 2.18 -8.79
C VAL A 292 30.35 1.72 -7.39
N GLU A 293 30.26 2.62 -6.42
CA GLU A 293 29.82 2.29 -5.07
C GLU A 293 28.33 1.90 -5.04
N ILE A 294 27.47 2.67 -5.69
CA ILE A 294 26.02 2.40 -5.79
C ILE A 294 25.74 1.01 -6.38
N LYS A 295 26.55 0.57 -7.36
CA LYS A 295 26.42 -0.77 -7.96
C LYS A 295 26.60 -1.90 -6.94
N LYS A 296 27.32 -1.70 -5.84
CA LYS A 296 27.47 -2.73 -4.79
C LYS A 296 26.17 -3.00 -4.03
N TYR A 297 25.27 -2.02 -4.00
CA TYR A 297 23.97 -2.14 -3.32
C TYR A 297 22.88 -2.71 -4.24
N LYS A 298 23.18 -3.00 -5.51
CA LYS A 298 22.26 -3.73 -6.38
C LYS A 298 22.26 -5.18 -5.95
N ILE A 299 21.27 -5.55 -5.15
CA ILE A 299 21.05 -6.95 -4.82
C ILE A 299 20.28 -7.55 -6.00
N ASN A 300 20.90 -8.50 -6.69
CA ASN A 300 20.24 -9.34 -7.68
C ASN A 300 19.47 -10.42 -6.91
N TYR A 301 18.16 -10.25 -6.78
CA TYR A 301 17.24 -11.31 -6.39
C TYR A 301 16.52 -11.84 -7.62
#